data_AF-A0AA37GMZ8-F1
#
_entry.id   AF-A0AA37GMZ8-F1
#
_cell.length_a   1.000
_cell.length_b   1.000
_cell.length_c   1.000
_cell.angle_alpha   90.00
_cell.angle_beta   90.00
_cell.angle_gamma   90.00
#
_symmetry.space_group_name_H-M   'P 1'
#
loop_
_entity.id
_entity.type
_entity.pdbx_description
1 polymer ?
#
loop_
_entity_poly.entity_id
_entity_poly.type
_entity_poly.pdbx_seq_one_letter_code
_entity_poly.pdbx_strand_id
1 'polypeptide(L)'
;MELLNDIHKMKVMYKICCEEGFGFIRENTSGVKPLPLLAKAELRAIARMALVSFEGNALRALDKYLSPKKIPDHEVPAVWASLWQLLFIYRDLLRIRAPANSNAAPLLNAVAVFYSTHFRTSASLDLSLDRIRGSWDPCETQQAALADTFNHALRLRDTFHRTIAAGIAAGVDGIDHRLKALVVDPEIKVLKRRQTSKKSANGK
;
A
#
# COMPACT_ATOMS: atom_id res chain seq x y z
N MET A 1 10.96 10.15 -1.83
CA MET A 1 10.26 10.11 -0.52
C MET A 1 8.81 10.62 -0.60
N GLU A 2 8.55 11.67 -1.40
CA GLU A 2 7.23 12.29 -1.58
C GLU A 2 6.10 11.30 -1.89
N LEU A 3 6.29 10.35 -2.82
CA LEU A 3 5.30 9.31 -3.17
C LEU A 3 4.84 8.49 -1.95
N LEU A 4 5.79 8.02 -1.12
CA LEU A 4 5.47 7.20 0.05
C LEU A 4 4.75 8.03 1.11
N ASN A 5 5.09 9.31 1.25
CA ASN A 5 4.41 10.25 2.14
C ASN A 5 2.97 10.52 1.69
N ASP A 6 2.76 10.78 0.41
CA ASP A 6 1.42 11.02 -0.15
C ASP A 6 0.52 9.80 -0.01
N ILE A 7 1.06 8.59 -0.21
CA ILE A 7 0.30 7.35 -0.01
C ILE A 7 0.02 7.09 1.47
N HIS A 8 0.96 7.41 2.36
CA HIS A 8 0.71 7.36 3.80
C HIS A 8 -0.44 8.30 4.18
N LYS A 9 -0.42 9.54 3.71
CA LYS A 9 -1.50 10.51 3.93
C LYS A 9 -2.81 10.04 3.30
N MET A 10 -2.79 9.52 2.09
CA MET A 10 -3.96 8.91 1.43
C MET A 10 -4.57 7.80 2.30
N LYS A 11 -3.75 6.91 2.85
CA LYS A 11 -4.20 5.85 3.76
C LYS A 11 -4.82 6.40 5.04
N VAL A 12 -4.25 7.46 5.62
CA VAL A 12 -4.81 8.11 6.81
C VAL A 12 -6.18 8.74 6.48
N MET A 13 -6.28 9.48 5.37
CA MET A 13 -7.56 10.05 4.93
C MET A 13 -8.60 8.98 4.63
N TYR A 14 -8.18 7.87 4.02
CA TYR A 14 -9.04 6.71 3.78
C TYR A 14 -9.60 6.14 5.09
N LYS A 15 -8.76 5.99 6.12
CA LYS A 15 -9.20 5.55 7.45
C LYS A 15 -10.23 6.50 8.05
N ILE A 16 -10.00 7.81 7.97
CA ILE A 16 -10.96 8.82 8.47
C ILE A 16 -12.31 8.71 7.75
N CYS A 17 -12.30 8.56 6.42
CA CYS A 17 -13.52 8.33 5.64
C CYS A 17 -14.26 7.06 6.11
N CYS A 18 -13.50 6.06 6.56
CA CYS A 18 -14.01 4.74 6.88
C CYS A 18 -14.44 4.55 8.33
N GLU A 19 -14.00 5.43 9.23
CA GLU A 19 -14.20 5.33 10.68
C GLU A 19 -15.67 5.50 11.05
N GLU A 20 -16.18 4.65 11.96
CA GLU A 20 -17.58 4.67 12.39
C GLU A 20 -17.85 5.84 13.35
N GLY A 21 -16.89 6.11 14.25
CA GLY A 21 -17.03 7.08 15.32
C GLY A 21 -15.79 7.95 15.50
N PHE A 22 -16.02 9.23 15.76
CA PHE A 22 -14.99 10.16 16.22
C PHE A 22 -15.25 10.50 17.68
N GLY A 23 -14.20 10.43 18.49
CA GLY A 23 -14.21 10.91 19.88
C GLY A 23 -13.43 12.21 19.99
N PHE A 24 -13.81 13.06 20.93
CA PHE A 24 -13.03 14.22 21.33
C PHE A 24 -12.93 14.31 22.85
N ILE A 25 -11.86 14.93 23.31
CA ILE A 25 -11.64 15.28 24.70
C ILE A 25 -11.68 16.80 24.75
N ARG A 26 -12.59 17.37 25.55
CA ARG A 26 -12.61 18.81 25.77
C ARG A 26 -11.52 19.16 26.78
N GLU A 27 -10.83 20.26 26.54
CA GLU A 27 -9.83 20.78 27.47
C GLU A 27 -10.43 20.86 28.89
N ASN A 28 -9.68 20.37 29.88
CA ASN A 28 -10.07 20.23 31.29
C ASN A 28 -11.18 19.20 31.60
N THR A 29 -11.46 18.27 30.69
CA THR A 29 -12.29 17.08 31.00
C THR A 29 -11.55 15.80 30.60
N SER A 30 -11.57 14.78 31.45
CA SER A 30 -10.95 13.47 31.16
C SER A 30 -11.86 12.52 30.36
N GLY A 31 -13.12 12.90 30.15
CA GLY A 31 -14.11 12.06 29.47
C GLY A 31 -14.07 12.19 27.95
N VAL A 32 -13.89 11.07 27.26
CA VAL A 32 -14.05 10.98 25.80
C VAL A 32 -15.53 11.09 25.46
N LYS A 33 -15.91 12.08 24.65
CA LYS A 33 -17.28 12.27 24.16
C LYS A 33 -17.36 12.02 22.65
N PRO A 34 -18.48 11.50 22.13
CA PRO A 34 -18.66 11.33 20.70
C PRO A 34 -18.81 12.69 20.02
N LEU A 35 -18.16 12.87 18.88
CA LEU A 35 -18.29 14.06 18.04
C LEU A 35 -19.75 14.21 17.55
N PRO A 36 -20.29 15.44 17.44
CA PRO A 36 -21.59 15.66 16.81
C PRO A 36 -21.62 15.18 15.35
N LEU A 37 -22.78 14.71 14.88
CA LEU A 37 -22.94 14.16 13.52
C LEU A 37 -22.46 15.12 12.42
N LEU A 38 -22.76 16.41 12.56
CA LEU A 38 -22.32 17.45 11.62
C LEU A 38 -20.78 17.52 11.56
N ALA A 39 -20.11 17.58 12.72
CA ALA A 39 -18.66 17.60 12.77
C ALA A 39 -18.04 16.31 12.17
N LYS A 40 -18.65 15.14 12.38
CA LYS A 40 -18.22 13.90 11.73
C LYS A 40 -18.35 13.99 10.21
N ALA A 41 -19.45 14.56 9.71
CA ALA A 41 -19.68 14.72 8.27
C ALA A 41 -18.65 15.65 7.64
N GLU A 42 -18.34 16.78 8.28
CA GLU A 42 -17.32 17.74 7.85
C GLU A 42 -15.92 17.09 7.81
N LEU A 43 -15.51 16.38 8.87
CA LEU A 43 -14.23 15.65 8.89
C LEU A 43 -14.12 14.65 7.74
N ARG A 44 -15.20 13.91 7.46
CA ARG A 44 -15.23 12.98 6.32
C ARG A 44 -15.21 13.71 4.98
N ALA A 45 -15.83 14.88 4.86
CA ALA A 45 -15.79 15.68 3.64
C ALA A 45 -14.36 16.18 3.36
N ILE A 46 -13.69 16.73 4.37
CA ILE A 46 -12.28 17.13 4.28
C ILE A 46 -11.39 15.95 3.90
N ALA A 47 -11.57 14.80 4.57
CA ALA A 47 -10.80 13.60 4.27
C ALA A 47 -11.03 13.10 2.85
N ARG A 48 -12.27 13.14 2.32
CA ARG A 48 -12.56 12.77 0.92
C ARG A 48 -11.86 13.69 -0.07
N MET A 49 -11.90 15.01 0.14
CA MET A 49 -11.22 15.96 -0.73
C MET A 49 -9.70 15.74 -0.73
N ALA A 50 -9.12 15.57 0.46
CA ALA A 50 -7.70 15.29 0.61
C ALA A 50 -7.33 13.94 -0.04
N LEU A 51 -8.17 12.91 0.09
CA LEU A 51 -7.95 11.61 -0.51
C LEU A 51 -7.87 11.69 -2.04
N VAL A 52 -8.79 12.40 -2.70
CA VAL A 52 -8.75 12.60 -4.17
C VAL A 52 -7.46 13.30 -4.60
N SER A 53 -7.02 14.30 -3.82
CA SER A 53 -5.77 15.02 -4.10
C SER A 53 -4.55 14.12 -3.97
N PHE A 54 -4.42 13.36 -2.87
CA PHE A 54 -3.28 12.47 -2.65
C PHE A 54 -3.27 11.28 -3.62
N GLU A 55 -4.43 10.74 -3.99
CA GLU A 55 -4.55 9.72 -5.02
C GLU A 55 -4.02 10.23 -6.36
N GLY A 56 -4.46 11.42 -6.79
CA GLY A 56 -3.97 12.05 -8.01
C GLY A 56 -2.48 12.36 -7.98
N ASN A 57 -1.92 12.76 -6.83
CA ASN A 57 -0.48 12.96 -6.68
C ASN A 57 0.29 11.64 -6.77
N ALA A 58 -0.19 10.59 -6.09
CA ALA A 58 0.44 9.27 -6.09
C ALA A 58 0.47 8.67 -7.50
N LEU A 59 -0.64 8.75 -8.24
CA LEU A 59 -0.73 8.25 -9.61
C LEU A 59 0.22 9.02 -10.55
N ARG A 60 0.22 10.36 -10.49
CA ARG A 60 1.16 11.19 -11.28
C ARG A 60 2.62 10.92 -10.94
N ALA A 61 2.92 10.61 -9.68
CA ALA A 61 4.27 10.24 -9.28
C ALA A 61 4.66 8.85 -9.83
N LEU A 62 3.73 7.89 -9.87
CA LEU A 62 3.95 6.58 -10.50
C LEU A 62 4.12 6.66 -12.01
N ASP A 63 3.43 7.59 -12.69
CA ASP A 63 3.57 7.80 -14.14
C ASP A 63 5.00 8.11 -14.57
N LYS A 64 5.81 8.69 -13.68
CA LYS A 64 7.24 8.96 -13.92
C LYS A 64 8.06 7.71 -14.19
N TYR A 65 7.59 6.54 -13.77
CA TYR A 65 8.27 5.26 -13.93
C TYR A 65 7.65 4.38 -15.02
N LEU A 66 6.66 4.89 -15.77
CA LEU A 66 6.19 4.22 -16.97
C LEU A 66 7.29 4.23 -18.04
N SER A 67 7.43 3.12 -18.77
CA SER A 67 8.50 2.88 -19.74
C SER A 67 8.78 4.08 -20.66
N PRO A 68 10.07 4.40 -20.95
CA PRO A 68 11.26 3.58 -20.72
C PRO A 68 11.97 3.82 -19.37
N LYS A 69 11.39 4.55 -18.42
CA LYS A 69 12.06 4.94 -17.18
C LYS A 69 12.11 3.79 -16.16
N LYS A 70 13.32 3.33 -15.81
CA LYS A 70 13.54 2.35 -14.74
C LYS A 70 13.43 3.04 -13.37
N ILE A 71 12.86 2.35 -12.39
CA ILE A 71 12.86 2.82 -10.99
C ILE A 71 14.31 2.84 -10.48
N PRO A 72 14.82 3.97 -9.95
CA PRO A 72 16.14 4.03 -9.34
C PRO A 72 16.26 3.07 -8.16
N ASP A 73 17.40 2.39 -8.02
CA ASP A 73 17.56 1.29 -7.04
C ASP A 73 17.28 1.72 -5.59
N HIS A 74 17.55 2.98 -5.23
CA HIS A 74 17.27 3.54 -3.90
C HIS A 74 15.77 3.85 -3.68
N GLU A 75 14.98 4.02 -4.75
CA GLU A 75 13.53 4.28 -4.66
C GLU A 75 12.71 3.00 -4.70
N VAL A 76 13.28 1.89 -5.17
CA VAL A 76 12.61 0.58 -5.30
C VAL A 76 11.81 0.19 -4.05
N PRO A 77 12.35 0.24 -2.81
CA PRO A 77 11.58 -0.20 -1.65
C PRO A 77 10.44 0.78 -1.30
N ALA A 78 10.60 2.08 -1.57
CA ALA A 78 9.56 3.07 -1.37
C ALA A 78 8.42 2.92 -2.38
N VAL A 79 8.75 2.72 -3.67
CA VAL A 79 7.76 2.43 -4.72
C VAL A 79 7.06 1.10 -4.44
N TRP A 80 7.79 0.08 -3.99
CA TRP A 80 7.20 -1.19 -3.59
C TRP A 80 6.16 -1.02 -2.47
N ALA A 81 6.50 -0.35 -1.36
CA ALA A 81 5.58 -0.15 -0.25
C ALA A 81 4.38 0.73 -0.62
N SER A 82 4.61 1.67 -1.54
CA SER A 82 3.59 2.53 -2.12
C SER A 82 2.55 1.71 -2.88
N LEU A 83 2.99 0.85 -3.81
CA LEU A 83 2.11 -0.02 -4.59
C LEU A 83 1.32 -0.99 -3.69
N TRP A 84 1.97 -1.58 -2.68
CA TRP A 84 1.28 -2.47 -1.74
C TRP A 84 0.18 -1.77 -0.94
N GLN A 85 0.42 -0.55 -0.48
CA GLN A 85 -0.63 0.22 0.19
C GLN A 85 -1.80 0.53 -0.73
N LEU A 86 -1.54 0.91 -1.99
CA LEU A 86 -2.59 1.12 -2.99
C LEU A 86 -3.39 -0.17 -3.26
N LEU A 87 -2.71 -1.31 -3.42
CA LEU A 87 -3.37 -2.62 -3.58
C LEU A 87 -4.31 -2.91 -2.40
N PHE A 88 -3.88 -2.63 -1.16
CA PHE A 88 -4.71 -2.83 0.02
C PHE A 88 -5.91 -1.88 0.06
N ILE A 89 -5.72 -0.59 -0.21
CA ILE A 89 -6.80 0.41 -0.20
C ILE A 89 -7.86 0.06 -1.25
N TYR A 90 -7.46 -0.18 -2.50
CA TYR A 90 -8.43 -0.46 -3.57
C TYR A 90 -9.14 -1.80 -3.39
N ARG A 91 -8.45 -2.82 -2.87
CA ARG A 91 -9.10 -4.09 -2.56
C ARG A 91 -10.09 -3.96 -1.41
N ASP A 92 -9.76 -3.20 -0.37
CA ASP A 92 -10.65 -2.95 0.77
C ASP A 92 -11.92 -2.22 0.31
N LEU A 93 -11.75 -1.18 -0.54
CA LEU A 93 -12.84 -0.49 -1.19
C LEU A 93 -13.76 -1.44 -1.95
N LEU A 94 -13.22 -2.30 -2.81
CA LEU A 94 -14.02 -3.21 -3.63
C LEU A 94 -14.82 -4.24 -2.82
N ARG A 95 -14.29 -4.66 -1.68
CA ARG A 95 -14.89 -5.73 -0.88
C ARG A 95 -15.94 -5.24 0.09
N ILE A 96 -15.67 -4.11 0.73
CA ILE A 96 -16.44 -3.67 1.88
C ILE A 96 -17.35 -2.51 1.50
N ARG A 97 -16.95 -1.66 0.54
CA ARG A 97 -17.47 -0.28 0.47
C ARG A 97 -17.75 0.24 -0.93
N ALA A 98 -17.58 -0.53 -2.01
CA ALA A 98 -17.59 0.03 -3.36
C ALA A 98 -18.99 0.54 -3.74
N PRO A 99 -19.15 1.85 -4.00
CA PRO A 99 -20.33 2.33 -4.70
C PRO A 99 -20.33 1.79 -6.13
N ALA A 100 -21.52 1.61 -6.72
CA ALA A 100 -21.73 0.98 -8.03
C ALA A 100 -20.88 1.59 -9.18
N ASN A 101 -20.40 2.83 -9.04
CA ASN A 101 -19.66 3.58 -10.06
C ASN A 101 -18.20 3.91 -9.64
N SER A 102 -17.58 3.11 -8.77
CA SER A 102 -16.22 3.36 -8.30
C SER A 102 -15.14 2.96 -9.32
N ASN A 103 -14.13 3.82 -9.50
CA ASN A 103 -12.91 3.52 -10.28
C ASN A 103 -11.94 2.57 -9.55
N ALA A 104 -12.30 2.03 -8.38
CA ALA A 104 -11.41 1.17 -7.60
C ALA A 104 -10.99 -0.10 -8.35
N ALA A 105 -11.87 -0.72 -9.14
CA ALA A 105 -11.55 -1.92 -9.92
C ALA A 105 -10.52 -1.65 -11.03
N PRO A 106 -10.71 -0.66 -11.93
CA PRO A 106 -9.71 -0.34 -12.94
C PRO A 106 -8.39 0.14 -12.32
N LEU A 107 -8.43 0.93 -11.24
CA LEU A 107 -7.22 1.37 -10.54
C LEU A 107 -6.45 0.22 -9.90
N LEU A 108 -7.16 -0.71 -9.25
CA LEU A 108 -6.54 -1.92 -8.69
C LEU A 108 -5.83 -2.74 -9.78
N ASN A 109 -6.48 -2.92 -10.93
CA ASN A 109 -5.89 -3.64 -12.05
C ASN A 109 -4.65 -2.91 -12.60
N ALA A 110 -4.71 -1.59 -12.76
CA ALA A 110 -3.58 -0.80 -13.22
C ALA A 110 -2.38 -0.92 -12.28
N VAL A 111 -2.61 -0.80 -10.96
CA VAL A 111 -1.56 -0.97 -9.94
C VAL A 111 -1.00 -2.40 -9.95
N ALA A 112 -1.84 -3.42 -10.09
CA ALA A 112 -1.39 -4.82 -10.15
C ALA A 112 -0.54 -5.10 -11.39
N VAL A 113 -0.94 -4.57 -12.56
CA VAL A 113 -0.16 -4.68 -13.80
C VAL A 113 1.18 -3.96 -13.65
N PHE A 114 1.17 -2.72 -13.17
CA PHE A 114 2.39 -1.94 -12.92
C PHE A 114 3.32 -2.66 -11.93
N TYR A 115 2.78 -3.20 -10.84
CA TYR A 115 3.57 -4.00 -9.90
C TYR A 115 4.22 -5.19 -10.61
N SER A 116 3.43 -5.91 -11.41
CA SER A 116 3.93 -7.07 -12.15
C SER A 116 5.03 -6.69 -13.13
N THR A 117 5.01 -5.53 -13.78
CA THR A 117 6.05 -5.17 -14.75
C THR A 117 7.39 -4.85 -14.06
N HIS A 118 7.36 -4.29 -12.85
CA HIS A 118 8.56 -3.82 -12.15
C HIS A 118 9.12 -4.80 -11.09
N PHE A 119 8.30 -5.67 -10.50
CA PHE A 119 8.67 -6.51 -9.36
C PHE A 119 8.67 -8.02 -9.66
N ARG A 120 9.14 -8.40 -10.87
CA ARG A 120 9.24 -9.81 -11.33
C ARG A 120 10.58 -10.50 -11.09
N THR A 121 11.58 -9.80 -10.55
CA THR A 121 12.94 -10.34 -10.41
C THR A 121 13.36 -10.46 -8.95
N SER A 122 14.33 -11.34 -8.67
CA SER A 122 14.86 -11.48 -7.30
C SER A 122 15.56 -10.20 -6.83
N ALA A 123 16.13 -9.41 -7.73
CA ALA A 123 16.80 -8.15 -7.41
C ALA A 123 15.79 -7.07 -7.01
N SER A 124 14.68 -6.94 -7.75
CA SER A 124 13.60 -5.99 -7.44
C SER A 124 12.86 -6.32 -6.14
N LEU A 125 12.89 -7.58 -5.71
CA LEU A 125 12.28 -8.04 -4.45
C LEU A 125 13.30 -8.12 -3.29
N ASP A 126 14.52 -7.62 -3.50
CA ASP A 126 15.50 -7.47 -2.43
C ASP A 126 15.29 -6.14 -1.69
N LEU A 127 14.22 -6.12 -0.91
CA LEU A 127 13.70 -4.93 -0.24
C LEU A 127 14.43 -4.74 1.09
N SER A 128 15.43 -3.86 1.11
CA SER A 128 16.05 -3.37 2.35
C SER A 128 15.89 -1.85 2.46
N LEU A 129 15.45 -1.40 3.63
CA LEU A 129 15.41 0.02 3.99
C LEU A 129 16.82 0.61 4.12
N ASP A 130 17.85 -0.21 4.32
CA ASP A 130 19.24 0.26 4.44
C ASP A 130 19.71 0.96 3.15
N ARG A 131 19.14 0.57 2.00
CA ARG A 131 19.39 1.21 0.70
C ARG A 131 18.83 2.63 0.59
N ILE A 132 17.85 2.97 1.44
CA ILE A 132 17.19 4.28 1.46
C ILE A 132 17.74 5.16 2.58
N ARG A 133 18.23 4.57 3.69
CA ARG A 133 18.79 5.33 4.83
C ARG A 133 19.94 6.27 4.44
N GLY A 134 20.73 5.91 3.42
CA GLY A 134 21.82 6.76 2.91
C GLY A 134 21.39 7.90 1.98
N SER A 135 20.13 7.91 1.52
CA SER A 135 19.57 8.95 0.64
C SER A 135 18.56 9.86 1.34
N TRP A 136 18.36 9.67 2.64
CA TRP A 136 17.49 10.51 3.46
C TRP A 136 18.18 11.82 3.83
N ASP A 137 17.42 12.92 3.79
CA ASP A 137 17.91 14.20 4.30
C ASP A 137 18.05 14.09 5.84
N PRO A 138 19.19 14.48 6.42
CA PRO A 138 19.40 14.48 7.87
C PRO A 138 18.35 15.27 8.66
N CYS A 139 17.68 16.26 8.04
CA CYS A 139 16.60 17.04 8.64
C CYS A 139 15.20 16.41 8.48
N GLU A 140 15.08 15.26 7.84
CA GLU A 140 13.78 14.63 7.56
C GLU A 140 13.22 13.92 8.81
N THR A 141 12.24 14.54 9.46
CA THR A 141 11.63 14.03 10.70
C THR A 141 10.65 12.87 10.47
N GLN A 142 10.29 12.57 9.21
CA GLN A 142 9.28 11.56 8.85
C GLN A 142 9.84 10.16 8.63
N GLN A 143 11.16 10.00 8.79
CA GLN A 143 11.89 8.74 8.56
C GLN A 143 11.31 7.55 9.33
N ALA A 144 11.01 7.72 10.62
CA ALA A 144 10.44 6.67 11.46
C ALA A 144 9.05 6.23 10.97
N ALA A 145 8.17 7.19 10.65
CA ALA A 145 6.83 6.90 10.15
C ALA A 145 6.83 6.21 8.78
N LEU A 146 7.78 6.55 7.92
CA LEU A 146 7.96 5.92 6.60
C LEU A 146 8.52 4.51 6.74
N ALA A 147 9.50 4.30 7.64
CA ALA A 147 10.00 2.97 7.97
C ALA A 147 8.89 2.07 8.56
N ASP A 148 8.06 2.60 9.46
CA ASP A 148 6.92 1.89 10.02
C ASP A 148 5.90 1.52 8.94
N THR A 149 5.63 2.44 8.03
CA THR A 149 4.72 2.22 6.89
C THR A 149 5.24 1.10 5.98
N PHE A 150 6.53 1.10 5.67
CA PHE A 150 7.18 0.04 4.90
C PHE A 150 7.11 -1.31 5.62
N ASN A 151 7.50 -1.36 6.91
CA ASN A 151 7.47 -2.58 7.72
C ASN A 151 6.06 -3.13 7.88
N HIS A 152 5.06 -2.24 7.96
CA HIS A 152 3.66 -2.62 7.99
C HIS A 152 3.22 -3.22 6.65
N ALA A 153 3.62 -2.64 5.51
CA ALA A 153 3.34 -3.22 4.20
C ALA A 153 3.97 -4.62 4.03
N LEU A 154 5.21 -4.80 4.48
CA LEU A 154 5.88 -6.12 4.52
C LEU A 154 5.09 -7.15 5.34
N ARG A 155 4.64 -6.79 6.55
CA ARG A 155 3.84 -7.68 7.40
C ARG A 155 2.50 -8.04 6.77
N LEU A 156 1.84 -7.06 6.14
CA LEU A 156 0.56 -7.29 5.48
C LEU A 156 0.69 -8.15 4.22
N ARG A 157 1.80 -8.09 3.49
CA ARG A 157 2.04 -8.95 2.31
C ARG A 157 1.88 -10.42 2.66
N ASP A 158 2.53 -10.88 3.73
CA ASP A 158 2.54 -12.32 4.05
C ASP A 158 1.15 -12.81 4.49
N THR A 159 0.39 -11.95 5.17
CA THR A 159 -1.01 -12.20 5.47
C THR A 159 -1.85 -12.20 4.20
N PHE A 160 -1.63 -11.25 3.29
CA PHE A 160 -2.32 -11.15 2.02
C PHE A 160 -2.12 -12.39 1.15
N HIS A 161 -0.89 -12.90 1.01
CA HIS A 161 -0.62 -14.14 0.29
C HIS A 161 -1.47 -15.32 0.82
N ARG A 162 -1.59 -15.44 2.14
CA ARG A 162 -2.42 -16.47 2.78
C ARG A 162 -3.91 -16.24 2.54
N THR A 163 -4.37 -14.99 2.67
CA THR A 163 -5.79 -14.64 2.44
C THR A 163 -6.23 -14.89 1.00
N ILE A 164 -5.42 -14.53 0.01
CA ILE A 164 -5.73 -14.79 -1.40
C ILE A 164 -5.81 -16.30 -1.67
N ALA A 165 -4.87 -17.08 -1.12
CA ALA A 165 -4.88 -18.53 -1.27
C ALA A 165 -6.14 -19.18 -0.64
N ALA A 166 -6.54 -18.72 0.54
CA ALA A 166 -7.74 -19.21 1.22
C ALA A 166 -9.05 -18.75 0.54
N GLY A 167 -9.12 -17.49 0.10
CA GLY A 167 -10.30 -16.93 -0.57
C GLY A 167 -10.63 -17.66 -1.88
N ILE A 168 -9.61 -18.02 -2.66
CA ILE A 168 -9.79 -18.77 -3.91
C ILE A 168 -10.24 -20.21 -3.64
N ALA A 169 -9.70 -20.86 -2.62
CA ALA A 169 -10.16 -22.20 -2.21
C ALA A 169 -11.64 -22.19 -1.75
N ALA A 170 -12.10 -21.06 -1.21
CA ALA A 170 -13.50 -20.86 -0.83
C ALA A 170 -14.40 -20.42 -2.00
N GLY A 171 -13.89 -20.32 -3.24
CA GLY A 171 -14.65 -19.89 -4.41
C GLY A 171 -14.97 -18.38 -4.44
N VAL A 172 -14.29 -17.59 -3.61
CA VAL A 172 -14.61 -16.17 -3.39
C VAL A 172 -13.79 -15.28 -4.33
N ASP A 173 -14.51 -14.64 -5.25
CA ASP A 173 -14.18 -13.36 -5.90
C ASP A 173 -13.17 -13.36 -7.07
N GLY A 174 -13.59 -12.77 -8.19
CA GLY A 174 -12.80 -12.61 -9.42
C GLY A 174 -11.69 -11.56 -9.30
N ILE A 175 -11.74 -10.71 -8.27
CA ILE A 175 -10.66 -9.75 -7.94
C ILE A 175 -9.45 -10.50 -7.36
N ASP A 176 -9.67 -11.41 -6.43
CA ASP A 176 -8.58 -12.16 -5.79
C ASP A 176 -7.86 -13.09 -6.76
N HIS A 177 -8.59 -13.67 -7.72
CA HIS A 177 -8.00 -14.45 -8.82
C HIS A 177 -7.01 -13.63 -9.66
N ARG A 178 -7.36 -12.38 -9.98
CA ARG A 178 -6.47 -11.48 -10.74
C ARG A 178 -5.24 -11.09 -9.92
N LEU A 179 -5.43 -10.72 -8.66
CA LEU A 179 -4.30 -10.39 -7.77
C LEU A 179 -3.38 -11.60 -7.56
N LYS A 180 -3.94 -12.81 -7.49
CA LYS A 180 -3.13 -14.03 -7.44
C LYS A 180 -2.24 -14.16 -8.67
N ALA A 181 -2.81 -14.04 -9.87
CA ALA A 181 -2.09 -14.22 -11.12
C ALA A 181 -1.03 -13.14 -11.39
N LEU A 182 -1.35 -11.88 -11.06
CA LEU A 182 -0.50 -10.72 -11.40
C LEU A 182 0.55 -10.39 -10.34
N VAL A 183 0.25 -10.65 -9.06
CA VAL A 183 1.09 -10.22 -7.93
C VAL A 183 1.62 -11.42 -7.15
N VAL A 184 0.73 -12.26 -6.61
CA VAL A 184 1.10 -13.29 -5.62
C VAL A 184 1.94 -14.42 -6.23
N ASP A 185 1.48 -15.03 -7.31
CA ASP A 185 2.17 -16.17 -7.94
C ASP A 185 3.56 -15.80 -8.47
N PRO A 186 3.72 -14.67 -9.21
CA PRO A 186 5.04 -14.20 -9.61
C PRO A 186 5.98 -13.99 -8.42
N GLU A 187 5.51 -13.31 -7.37
CA GLU A 187 6.33 -13.01 -6.20
C GLU A 187 6.74 -14.27 -5.43
N ILE A 188 5.80 -15.18 -5.14
CA ILE A 188 6.11 -16.45 -4.47
C ILE A 188 7.11 -17.28 -5.30
N LYS A 189 6.94 -17.32 -6.63
CA LYS A 189 7.86 -18.04 -7.52
C LYS A 189 9.29 -17.49 -7.42
N VAL A 190 9.43 -16.17 -7.38
CA VAL A 190 10.74 -15.51 -7.23
C VAL A 190 11.33 -15.75 -5.84
N LEU A 191 10.54 -15.58 -4.78
CA LEU A 191 10.99 -15.76 -3.40
C LEU A 191 11.43 -17.21 -3.12
N LYS A 192 10.70 -18.21 -3.63
CA LYS A 192 11.08 -19.63 -3.52
C LYS A 192 12.42 -19.92 -4.22
N ARG A 193 12.62 -19.40 -5.44
CA ARG A 193 13.89 -19.55 -6.18
C ARG A 193 15.08 -18.95 -5.41
N ARG A 194 14.87 -17.84 -4.71
CA ARG A 194 15.89 -17.21 -3.86
C ARG A 194 16.26 -18.09 -2.66
N GLN A 195 15.27 -18.69 -2.00
CA GLN A 195 15.49 -19.60 -0.87
C GLN A 195 16.24 -20.87 -1.27
N THR A 196 15.91 -21.46 -2.43
CA THR A 196 16.61 -22.65 -2.94
C THR A 196 18.06 -22.34 -3.30
N SER A 197 18.34 -21.18 -3.89
CA SER A 197 19.70 -20.73 -4.20
C SER A 197 20.55 -20.52 -2.94
N LYS A 198 20.00 -19.90 -1.88
CA LYS A 198 20.72 -19.75 -0.60
C LYS A 198 21.05 -21.08 0.08
N LYS A 199 20.13 -22.05 0.04
CA LYS A 199 20.39 -23.41 0.58
C LYS A 199 21.51 -24.14 -0.17
N SER A 200 21.60 -23.95 -1.49
CA SER A 200 22.67 -24.53 -2.30
C SER A 200 24.04 -23.87 -2.06
N ALA A 201 24.08 -22.61 -1.63
CA ALA A 201 25.32 -21.87 -1.37
C ALA A 201 25.92 -22.16 0.01
N ASN A 202 25.09 -22.42 1.03
CA ASN A 202 25.53 -22.79 2.38
C ASN A 202 25.82 -24.30 2.56
N GLY A 203 25.65 -25.10 1.50
CA GLY A 203 25.87 -26.55 1.50
C GLY A 203 27.20 -26.98 0.87
N LYS A 204 28.15 -26.06 0.72
CA LYS A 204 29.53 -26.32 0.26
C LYS A 204 30.52 -25.84 1.30
#